data_AF-A0A2S2QSG9-F1
#
_entry.id   AF-A0A2S2QSG9-F1
#
_cell.length_a   1.000
_cell.length_b   1.000
_cell.length_c   1.000
_cell.angle_alpha   90.00
_cell.angle_beta   90.00
_cell.angle_gamma   90.00
#
_symmetry.space_group_name_H-M   'P 1'
#
loop_
_entity.id
_entity.type
_entity.pdbx_description
1 polymer ?
#
loop_
_entity_poly.entity_id
_entity_poly.type
_entity_poly.pdbx_seq_one_letter_code
_entity_poly.pdbx_strand_id
1 'polypeptide(L)'
;MINRPHFFQFLVKSKKHSSTSTHLTNLSKMCAYKSSLKRGSVVIQLSSFHKKQVEINRKYMSSLIDIVLYLAKQGIAFRGHNENLDSLNQGNYKEMCHMVFSKFMPDLKNVYENKINHTSWKV
;
A
#
# COMPACT_ATOMS: atom_id res chain seq x y z
N MET A 1 26.17 56.41 7.27
CA MET A 1 25.73 55.13 6.66
C MET A 1 26.97 54.29 6.39
N ILE A 2 27.21 53.25 7.19
CA ILE A 2 28.45 52.46 7.11
C ILE A 2 28.32 51.45 5.96
N ASN A 3 29.00 51.72 4.86
CA ASN A 3 29.21 50.77 3.77
C ASN A 3 30.09 49.62 4.30
N ARG A 4 29.54 48.41 4.46
CA ARG A 4 30.33 47.19 4.79
C ARG A 4 30.51 46.33 3.52
N PRO A 5 31.41 46.71 2.59
CA PRO A 5 31.61 45.99 1.32
C PRO A 5 32.01 44.52 1.53
N HIS A 6 32.73 44.21 2.62
CA HIS A 6 33.08 42.82 2.98
C HIS A 6 31.87 41.94 3.30
N PHE A 7 30.83 42.50 3.94
CA PHE A 7 29.61 41.76 4.24
C PHE A 7 28.84 41.46 2.95
N PHE A 8 28.75 42.43 2.05
CA PHE A 8 28.14 42.24 0.74
C PHE A 8 28.86 41.17 -0.09
N GLN A 9 30.20 41.19 -0.09
CA GLN A 9 30.98 40.18 -0.81
C GLN A 9 30.87 38.78 -0.20
N PHE A 10 30.75 38.69 1.13
CA PHE A 10 30.44 37.44 1.82
C PHE A 10 29.08 36.87 1.37
N LEU A 11 28.03 37.70 1.30
CA LEU A 11 26.70 37.28 0.84
C LEU A 11 26.73 36.75 -0.59
N VAL A 12 27.43 37.43 -1.50
CA VAL A 12 27.57 36.99 -2.89
C VAL A 12 28.31 35.65 -2.98
N LYS A 13 29.40 35.47 -2.22
CA LYS A 13 30.15 34.20 -2.17
C LYS A 13 29.31 33.06 -1.61
N SER A 14 28.56 33.32 -0.52
CA SER A 14 27.65 32.34 0.08
C SER A 14 26.55 31.91 -0.89
N LYS A 15 25.95 32.86 -1.63
CA LYS A 15 24.92 32.59 -2.63
C LYS A 15 25.45 31.78 -3.81
N LYS A 16 26.67 32.05 -4.27
CA LYS A 16 27.33 31.24 -5.31
C LYS A 16 27.66 29.83 -4.82
N HIS A 17 28.11 29.68 -3.58
CA HIS A 17 28.37 28.37 -2.98
C HIS A 17 27.07 27.56 -2.85
N SER A 18 25.98 28.14 -2.36
CA SER A 18 24.73 27.41 -2.16
C SER A 18 24.09 26.90 -3.45
N SER A 19 24.37 27.54 -4.59
CA SER A 19 23.94 27.11 -5.91
C SER A 19 24.89 26.12 -6.60
N THR A 20 26.03 25.76 -5.99
CA THR A 20 26.92 24.74 -6.58
C THR A 20 26.31 23.35 -6.50
N SER A 21 26.55 22.54 -7.53
CA SER A 21 26.11 21.13 -7.60
C SER A 21 26.54 20.31 -6.38
N THR A 22 27.75 20.54 -5.87
CA THR A 22 28.28 19.87 -4.67
C THR A 22 27.49 20.22 -3.41
N HIS A 23 27.12 21.49 -3.22
CA HIS A 23 26.30 21.89 -2.09
C HIS A 23 24.89 21.29 -2.18
N LEU A 24 24.26 21.36 -3.36
CA LEU A 24 22.92 20.81 -3.59
C LEU A 24 22.87 19.29 -3.39
N THR A 25 23.84 18.55 -3.93
CA THR A 25 23.92 17.09 -3.78
C THR A 25 24.14 16.68 -2.31
N ASN A 26 25.00 17.40 -1.59
CA ASN A 26 25.22 17.16 -0.16
C ASN A 26 23.98 17.51 0.68
N LEU A 27 23.27 18.58 0.32
CA LEU A 27 22.00 18.94 0.95
C LEU A 27 20.95 17.85 0.71
N SER A 28 20.82 17.32 -0.51
CA SER A 28 19.93 16.19 -0.82
C SER A 28 20.27 14.95 0.01
N LYS A 29 21.57 14.61 0.15
CA LYS A 29 22.03 13.49 1.00
C LYS A 29 21.67 13.72 2.48
N MET A 30 21.88 14.92 2.99
CA MET A 30 21.52 15.27 4.37
C MET A 30 20.00 15.17 4.59
N CYS A 31 19.19 15.65 3.65
CA CYS A 31 17.74 15.51 3.68
C CYS A 31 17.32 14.04 3.67
N ALA A 32 17.92 13.20 2.81
CA ALA A 32 17.65 11.77 2.76
C ALA A 32 18.02 11.05 4.08
N TYR A 33 19.14 11.42 4.71
CA TYR A 33 19.53 10.90 6.02
C TYR A 33 18.53 11.29 7.12
N LYS A 34 18.14 12.57 7.19
CA LYS A 34 17.11 13.04 8.14
C LYS A 34 15.78 12.32 7.95
N SER A 35 15.39 12.05 6.70
CA SER A 35 14.20 11.25 6.39
C SER A 35 14.35 9.79 6.84
N SER A 36 15.54 9.20 6.67
CA SER A 36 15.84 7.83 7.08
C SER A 36 15.82 7.64 8.60
N LEU A 37 16.28 8.65 9.36
CA LEU A 37 16.17 8.69 10.82
C LEU A 37 14.71 8.60 11.29
N LYS A 38 13.78 9.28 10.61
CA LYS A 38 12.34 9.22 10.93
C LYS A 38 11.69 7.90 10.51
N ARG A 39 12.13 7.32 9.38
CA ARG A 39 11.49 6.14 8.75
C ARG A 39 12.05 4.80 9.22
N GLY A 40 13.21 4.79 9.87
CA GLY A 40 13.92 3.58 10.28
C GLY A 40 14.67 2.89 9.14
N SER A 41 15.44 1.86 9.47
CA SER A 41 16.23 1.09 8.48
C SER A 41 15.34 0.37 7.47
N VAL A 42 15.93 0.02 6.31
CA VAL A 42 15.25 -0.77 5.27
C VAL A 42 14.68 -2.07 5.84
N VAL A 43 15.40 -2.71 6.77
CA VAL A 43 14.96 -3.94 7.44
C VAL A 43 13.67 -3.73 8.24
N ILE A 44 13.58 -2.64 9.00
CA ILE A 44 12.36 -2.30 9.75
C ILE A 44 11.20 -2.06 8.80
N GLN A 45 11.44 -1.35 7.70
CA GLN A 45 10.40 -1.08 6.70
C GLN A 45 9.89 -2.36 6.04
N LEU A 46 10.78 -3.28 5.64
CA LEU A 46 10.42 -4.59 5.11
C LEU A 46 9.60 -5.40 6.11
N SER A 47 10.04 -5.43 7.38
CA SER A 47 9.32 -6.17 8.42
C SER A 47 7.91 -5.60 8.68
N SER A 48 7.77 -4.27 8.66
CA SER A 48 6.49 -3.59 8.81
C SER A 48 5.56 -3.87 7.64
N PHE A 49 6.07 -3.82 6.41
CA PHE A 49 5.31 -4.16 5.22
C PHE A 49 4.83 -5.62 5.25
N HIS A 50 5.71 -6.55 5.58
CA HIS A 50 5.36 -7.96 5.71
C HIS A 50 4.27 -8.18 6.76
N LYS A 51 4.38 -7.55 7.93
CA LYS A 51 3.35 -7.63 8.98
C LYS A 51 1.98 -7.12 8.48
N LYS A 52 1.96 -5.98 7.79
CA LYS A 52 0.72 -5.43 7.18
C LYS A 52 0.12 -6.39 6.17
N GLN A 53 0.94 -7.00 5.31
CA GLN A 53 0.47 -7.97 4.33
C GLN A 53 -0.13 -9.21 5.01
N VAL A 54 0.51 -9.73 6.07
CA VAL A 54 -0.02 -10.85 6.85
C VAL A 54 -1.36 -10.48 7.51
N GLU A 55 -1.48 -9.28 8.06
CA GLU A 55 -2.73 -8.78 8.66
C GLU A 55 -3.86 -8.70 7.64
N ILE A 56 -3.59 -8.14 6.45
CA ILE A 56 -4.54 -8.06 5.33
C ILE A 56 -5.01 -9.46 4.93
N ASN A 57 -4.07 -10.40 4.76
CA ASN A 57 -4.40 -11.77 4.37
C ASN A 57 -5.25 -12.50 5.43
N ARG A 58 -4.94 -12.31 6.72
CA ARG A 58 -5.74 -12.87 7.81
C ARG A 58 -7.15 -12.30 7.81
N LYS A 59 -7.29 -10.98 7.67
CA LYS A 59 -8.58 -10.30 7.61
C LYS A 59 -9.43 -10.81 6.45
N TYR A 60 -8.82 -10.94 5.26
CA TYR A 60 -9.46 -11.50 4.07
C TYR A 60 -9.96 -12.92 4.29
N MET A 61 -9.11 -13.81 4.82
CA MET A 61 -9.50 -15.20 5.11
C MET A 61 -10.60 -15.29 6.16
N SER A 62 -10.52 -14.50 7.23
CA SER A 62 -11.58 -14.43 8.24
C SER A 62 -12.92 -14.03 7.62
N SER A 63 -12.95 -13.01 6.77
CA SER A 63 -14.18 -12.58 6.09
C SER A 63 -14.77 -13.68 5.19
N LEU A 64 -13.94 -14.43 4.47
CA LEU A 64 -14.42 -15.57 3.67
C LEU A 64 -15.03 -16.66 4.55
N ILE A 65 -14.39 -16.98 5.69
CA ILE A 65 -14.89 -17.97 6.65
C ILE A 65 -16.22 -17.50 7.24
N ASP A 66 -16.35 -16.22 7.58
CA ASP A 66 -17.60 -15.66 8.13
C ASP A 66 -18.76 -15.76 7.13
N ILE A 67 -18.51 -15.50 5.84
CA ILE A 67 -19.51 -15.71 4.78
C ILE A 67 -19.90 -17.19 4.71
N VAL A 68 -18.93 -18.11 4.79
CA VAL A 68 -19.21 -19.55 4.75
C VAL A 68 -20.06 -19.97 5.95
N LEU A 69 -19.68 -19.54 7.15
CA LEU A 69 -20.40 -19.83 8.38
C LEU A 69 -21.82 -19.26 8.34
N TYR A 70 -21.98 -18.04 7.82
CA TYR A 70 -23.29 -17.42 7.65
C TYR A 70 -24.19 -18.28 6.76
N LEU A 71 -23.73 -18.64 5.55
CA LEU A 71 -24.52 -19.46 4.62
C LEU A 71 -24.83 -20.84 5.20
N ALA A 72 -23.85 -21.49 5.84
CA ALA A 72 -24.04 -22.78 6.50
C ALA A 72 -25.09 -22.74 7.61
N LYS A 73 -25.02 -21.73 8.48
CA LYS A 73 -25.96 -21.55 9.60
C LYS A 73 -27.38 -21.29 9.11
N GLN A 74 -27.55 -20.59 7.99
CA GLN A 74 -28.86 -20.32 7.40
C GLN A 74 -29.38 -21.48 6.52
N GLY A 75 -28.56 -22.49 6.26
CA GLY A 75 -28.91 -23.59 5.35
C GLY A 75 -29.07 -23.16 3.89
N ILE A 76 -28.44 -22.04 3.51
CA ILE A 76 -28.55 -21.48 2.16
C ILE A 76 -27.54 -22.19 1.24
N ALA A 77 -27.97 -22.53 0.02
CA ALA A 77 -27.09 -23.12 -0.97
C ALA A 77 -25.94 -22.15 -1.30
N PHE A 78 -24.69 -22.64 -1.21
CA PHE A 78 -23.50 -21.86 -1.53
C PHE A 78 -23.42 -21.52 -3.02
N ARG A 79 -23.76 -22.50 -3.86
CA ARG A 79 -23.64 -22.44 -5.32
C ARG A 79 -24.99 -22.20 -5.98
N GLY A 80 -24.97 -21.47 -7.08
CA GLY A 80 -26.11 -21.32 -7.98
C GLY A 80 -26.17 -22.45 -9.00
N HIS A 81 -27.25 -22.51 -9.78
CA HIS A 81 -27.37 -23.45 -10.91
C HIS A 81 -26.37 -23.12 -12.03
N ASN A 82 -26.05 -21.84 -12.22
CA ASN A 82 -25.12 -21.35 -13.21
C ASN A 82 -24.25 -20.23 -12.61
N GLU A 83 -22.92 -20.43 -12.53
CA GLU A 83 -21.97 -19.46 -11.96
C GLU A 83 -21.24 -18.62 -13.03
N ASN A 84 -21.68 -18.72 -14.29
CA ASN A 84 -21.15 -17.94 -15.40
C ASN A 84 -21.34 -16.44 -15.18
N LEU A 85 -20.47 -15.62 -15.78
CA LEU A 85 -20.51 -14.16 -15.67
C LEU A 85 -21.85 -13.56 -16.15
N ASP A 86 -22.47 -14.18 -17.14
CA ASP A 86 -23.75 -13.72 -17.73
C ASP A 86 -24.98 -14.22 -16.97
N SER A 87 -24.79 -15.02 -15.92
CA SER A 87 -25.91 -15.51 -15.09
C SER A 87 -26.46 -14.38 -14.23
N LEU A 88 -27.79 -14.30 -14.15
CA LEU A 88 -28.49 -13.37 -13.24
C LEU A 88 -28.20 -13.67 -11.77
N ASN A 89 -28.01 -14.95 -11.42
CA ASN A 89 -27.64 -15.39 -10.09
C ASN A 89 -26.43 -16.32 -10.19
N GLN A 90 -25.28 -15.87 -9.71
CA GLN A 90 -24.03 -16.62 -9.81
C GLN A 90 -23.74 -17.49 -8.58
N GLY A 91 -24.72 -17.62 -7.69
CA GLY A 91 -24.60 -18.32 -6.41
C GLY A 91 -24.39 -17.38 -5.24
N ASN A 92 -25.03 -17.72 -4.12
CA ASN A 92 -25.07 -16.87 -2.92
C ASN A 92 -23.67 -16.60 -2.36
N TYR A 93 -22.75 -17.56 -2.43
CA TYR A 93 -21.39 -17.35 -1.95
C TYR A 93 -20.64 -16.29 -2.75
N LYS A 94 -20.70 -16.38 -4.09
CA LYS A 94 -19.98 -15.47 -4.99
C LYS A 94 -20.56 -14.06 -4.91
N GLU A 95 -21.88 -13.94 -4.82
CA GLU A 95 -22.56 -12.65 -4.67
C GLU A 95 -22.29 -12.02 -3.30
N MET A 96 -22.31 -12.81 -2.22
CA MET A 96 -21.93 -12.32 -0.88
C MET A 96 -20.47 -11.85 -0.84
N CYS A 97 -19.54 -12.60 -1.43
CA CYS A 97 -18.14 -12.18 -1.55
C CYS A 97 -18.04 -10.86 -2.32
N HIS A 98 -18.70 -10.77 -3.48
CA HIS A 98 -18.71 -9.54 -4.27
C HIS A 98 -19.28 -8.36 -3.48
N MET A 99 -20.38 -8.54 -2.74
CA MET A 99 -20.96 -7.48 -1.91
C MET A 99 -20.04 -7.07 -0.76
N VAL A 100 -19.45 -8.04 -0.04
CA VAL A 100 -18.55 -7.78 1.10
C VAL A 100 -17.30 -7.02 0.66
N PHE A 101 -16.62 -7.47 -0.39
CA PHE A 101 -15.37 -6.84 -0.84
C PHE A 101 -15.60 -5.54 -1.62
N SER A 102 -16.70 -5.41 -2.37
CA SER A 102 -16.99 -4.18 -3.11
C SER A 102 -17.55 -3.07 -2.22
N LYS A 103 -18.37 -3.40 -1.21
CA LYS A 103 -19.10 -2.39 -0.43
C LYS A 103 -18.56 -2.16 0.98
N PHE A 104 -18.14 -3.23 1.67
CA PHE A 104 -17.75 -3.16 3.09
C PHE A 104 -16.24 -3.13 3.29
N MET A 105 -15.46 -3.64 2.34
CA MET A 105 -14.00 -3.79 2.48
C MET A 105 -13.25 -3.42 1.19
N PRO A 106 -13.28 -2.14 0.76
CA PRO A 106 -12.66 -1.70 -0.48
C PRO A 106 -11.13 -1.94 -0.51
N ASP A 107 -10.47 -1.93 0.66
CA ASP A 107 -9.04 -2.22 0.78
C ASP A 107 -8.69 -3.64 0.32
N LEU A 108 -9.64 -4.58 0.44
CA LEU A 108 -9.50 -5.97 0.04
C LEU A 108 -10.00 -6.24 -1.38
N LYS A 109 -10.65 -5.26 -2.02
CA LYS A 109 -11.17 -5.39 -3.38
C LYS A 109 -10.06 -5.79 -4.36
N ASN A 110 -8.91 -5.12 -4.27
CA ASN A 110 -7.76 -5.43 -5.10
C ASN A 110 -7.25 -6.87 -4.86
N VAL A 111 -7.26 -7.33 -3.61
CA VAL A 111 -6.87 -8.72 -3.26
C VAL A 111 -7.86 -9.73 -3.84
N TYR A 112 -9.15 -9.40 -3.86
CA TYR A 112 -10.21 -10.24 -4.41
C TYR A 112 -10.20 -10.30 -5.95
N GLU A 113 -9.97 -9.18 -6.62
CA GLU A 113 -9.97 -9.09 -8.08
C GLU A 113 -8.69 -9.61 -8.73
N ASN A 114 -7.56 -9.52 -8.02
CA ASN A 114 -6.29 -10.03 -8.54
C ASN A 114 -6.35 -11.55 -8.70
N LYS A 115 -6.17 -12.00 -9.95
CA LYS A 115 -5.93 -13.42 -10.22
C LYS A 115 -4.65 -13.83 -9.52
N ILE A 116 -4.78 -14.73 -8.55
CA ILE A 116 -3.64 -15.38 -7.93
C ILE A 116 -3.09 -16.35 -8.96
N ASN A 117 -1.81 -16.21 -9.33
CA ASN A 117 -1.16 -17.25 -10.13
C ASN A 117 -1.15 -18.54 -9.31
N HIS A 118 -1.95 -19.52 -9.76
CA HIS A 118 -2.02 -20.85 -9.16
C HIS A 118 -0.76 -21.69 -9.44
N THR A 119 0.12 -21.21 -10.32
CA THR A 119 1.44 -21.75 -10.57
C THR A 119 2.48 -21.01 -9.71
N SER A 120 3.21 -21.77 -8.89
CA SER A 120 4.24 -21.21 -8.03
C SER A 120 5.44 -20.70 -8.86
N TRP A 121 6.06 -19.65 -8.33
CA TRP A 121 7.28 -18.93 -8.75
C TRP A 121 7.17 -17.91 -9.89
N LYS A 122 7.32 -16.64 -9.49
CA LYS A 122 7.82 -15.46 -10.23
C LYS A 122 7.32 -15.29 -11.68
N VAL A 123 6.58 -14.21 -11.89
CA VAL A 123 6.96 -13.22 -12.91
C VAL A 123 7.02 -11.87 -12.22
#